data_AF-A0A4R1UAI3-F1
#
_entry.id   AF-A0A4R1UAI3-F1
#
_cell.length_a   1.000
_cell.length_b   1.000
_cell.length_c   1.000
_cell.angle_alpha   90.00
_cell.angle_beta   90.00
_cell.angle_gamma   90.00
#
_symmetry.space_group_name_H-M   'P 1'
#
loop_
_entity.id
_entity.type
_entity.pdbx_description
1 polymer ?
#
loop_
_entity_poly.entity_id
_entity_poly.type
_entity_poly.pdbx_seq_one_letter_code
_entity_poly.pdbx_strand_id
1 'polypeptide(L)' 'MAFTGWLPNSSAGIWIWAYTNGVTLDFSRPGKPTDNAYIETFNGRFRAECLSTHWS' A
#
# COMPACT_ATOMS: atom_id res chain seq x y z
N MET A 1 10.28 15.08 -20.01
CA MET A 1 9.98 13.84 -19.26
C MET A 1 8.50 13.86 -18.91
N ALA A 2 7.67 13.20 -19.71
CA ALA A 2 6.25 13.07 -19.43
C ALA A 2 6.06 11.76 -18.64
N PHE A 3 5.90 11.85 -17.32
CA PHE A 3 5.54 10.69 -16.52
C PHE A 3 4.04 10.45 -16.71
N THR A 4 3.75 9.50 -17.58
CA THR A 4 2.41 9.01 -17.87
C THR A 4 1.84 8.31 -16.64
N GLY A 5 0.86 8.95 -16.00
CA GLY A 5 -0.30 8.33 -15.38
C GLY A 5 -0.08 7.50 -14.10
N TRP A 6 -0.11 8.15 -12.93
CA TRP A 6 -0.94 7.79 -11.76
C TRP A 6 -0.55 8.67 -10.55
N LEU A 7 -1.11 9.87 -10.46
CA LEU A 7 -1.21 10.63 -9.21
C LEU A 7 -2.55 11.37 -9.32
N PRO A 8 -3.55 11.09 -8.45
CA PRO A 8 -3.64 11.90 -7.25
C PRO A 8 -4.44 11.25 -6.09
N ASN A 9 -3.96 10.19 -5.46
CA ASN A 9 -4.56 9.72 -4.18
C ASN A 9 -3.54 9.65 -3.03
N SER A 10 -2.24 9.75 -3.30
CA SER A 10 -1.19 9.78 -2.29
C SER A 10 -0.94 11.23 -1.88
N SER A 11 -1.20 11.56 -0.61
CA SER A 11 -1.02 12.91 -0.08
C SER A 11 0.39 13.43 -0.36
N ALA A 12 0.54 14.68 -0.78
CA ALA A 12 1.85 15.28 -1.08
C ALA A 12 2.88 15.09 0.04
N GLY A 13 2.43 14.96 1.29
CA GLY A 13 3.28 14.68 2.44
C GLY A 13 4.05 13.36 2.38
N ILE A 14 3.45 12.26 1.90
CA ILE A 14 4.14 10.96 1.82
C ILE A 14 5.29 11.00 0.80
N TRP A 15 5.05 11.70 -0.31
CA TRP A 15 6.04 11.89 -1.37
C TRP A 15 7.21 12.74 -0.90
N ILE A 16 6.93 13.86 -0.23
CA ILE A 16 7.97 14.75 0.33
C ILE A 16 8.81 13.99 1.36
N TRP A 17 8.18 13.24 2.25
CA TRP A 17 8.91 12.45 3.24
C TRP A 17 9.79 11.39 2.58
N ALA A 18 9.26 10.63 1.63
CA ALA A 18 10.00 9.57 0.95
C ALA A 18 11.21 10.14 0.20
N TYR A 19 11.02 11.25 -0.53
CA TYR A 19 12.12 11.95 -1.20
C TYR A 19 13.19 12.43 -0.21
N THR A 20 12.77 13.06 0.89
CA THR A 20 13.69 13.57 1.91
C THR A 20 14.51 12.46 2.57
N ASN A 21 13.94 11.27 2.71
CA ASN A 21 14.60 10.12 3.34
C ASN A 21 15.26 9.18 2.31
N GLY A 22 15.26 9.51 1.01
CA GLY A 22 15.81 8.64 -0.02
C GLY A 22 15.08 7.29 -0.19
N VAL A 23 13.82 7.23 0.25
CA VAL A 23 12.99 6.02 0.17
C VAL A 23 12.34 5.95 -1.21
N THR A 24 12.51 4.82 -1.88
CA THR A 24 11.83 4.54 -3.16
C THR A 24 10.43 4.01 -2.88
N LEU A 25 9.42 4.65 -3.47
CA LEU A 25 8.03 4.20 -3.40
C LEU A 25 7.74 3.29 -4.60
N ASP A 26 7.31 2.06 -4.32
CA ASP A 26 6.82 1.12 -5.32
C ASP A 26 5.30 1.00 -5.18
N PHE A 27 4.60 1.13 -6.30
CA PHE A 27 3.14 1.10 -6.34
C PHE A 27 2.67 -0.14 -7.07
N SER A 28 1.64 -0.76 -6.53
CA SER A 28 1.00 -1.88 -7.20
C SER A 28 0.41 -1.44 -8.53
N ARG A 29 0.62 -2.28 -9.55
CA ARG A 29 0.15 -2.00 -10.91
C ARG A 29 -1.37 -2.15 -10.99
N PRO A 30 -2.09 -1.17 -11.56
CA PRO A 30 -3.53 -1.30 -11.78
C PRO A 30 -3.85 -2.56 -12.57
N GLY A 31 -4.81 -3.35 -12.10
CA GLY A 31 -5.27 -4.58 -12.78
C GLY A 31 -4.41 -5.82 -12.56
N LYS A 32 -3.36 -5.77 -11.73
CA LYS A 32 -2.61 -6.96 -11.29
C LYS A 32 -2.83 -7.21 -9.78
N PRO A 33 -3.88 -7.95 -9.40
CA PRO A 33 -4.20 -8.20 -7.99
C PRO A 33 -3.13 -9.04 -7.27
N THR A 34 -2.29 -9.76 -8.01
CA THR A 34 -1.21 -10.57 -7.43
C THR A 34 -0.07 -9.74 -6.83
N ASP A 35 0.06 -8.47 -7.19
CA ASP A 35 1.14 -7.60 -6.72
C ASP A 35 1.00 -7.29 -5.21
N ASN A 36 -0.23 -7.36 -4.67
CA ASN A 36 -0.54 -7.10 -3.26
C ASN A 36 -0.94 -8.35 -2.46
N ALA A 37 -0.91 -9.54 -3.07
CA ALA A 37 -1.51 -10.76 -2.50
C ALA A 37 -0.97 -11.14 -1.11
N TYR A 38 0.31 -10.88 -0.86
CA TYR A 38 0.93 -11.15 0.44
C TYR A 38 0.35 -10.26 1.54
N ILE A 39 0.25 -8.95 1.27
CA ILE A 39 -0.30 -7.96 2.20
C ILE A 39 -1.77 -8.23 2.46
N GLU A 40 -2.54 -8.60 1.43
CA GLU A 40 -3.96 -8.98 1.57
C GLU A 40 -4.14 -10.21 2.46
N THR A 41 -3.32 -11.25 2.24
CA THR A 41 -3.36 -12.48 3.06
C THR A 41 -2.96 -12.19 4.50
N PHE A 42 -1.93 -11.37 4.72
CA PHE A 42 -1.50 -10.95 6.05
C PHE A 42 -2.60 -10.20 6.78
N ASN A 43 -3.20 -9.18 6.14
CA ASN A 43 -4.28 -8.40 6.72
C ASN A 43 -5.53 -9.24 7.02
N GLY A 44 -5.87 -10.19 6.15
CA GLY A 44 -6.95 -11.13 6.36
C GLY A 44 -6.73 -12.02 7.59
N ARG A 45 -5.53 -12.62 7.71
CA ARG A 45 -5.14 -13.44 8.86
C ARG A 45 -5.08 -12.63 10.14
N PHE A 46 -4.41 -11.48 10.14
CA PHE A 46 -4.33 -10.61 11.31
C PHE A 46 -5.72 -10.22 11.82
N ARG A 47 -6.66 -9.93 10.90
CA ARG A 47 -8.03 -9.64 11.28
C ARG A 47 -8.77 -10.84 11.87
N ALA A 48 -8.56 -12.03 11.32
CA ALA A 48 -9.15 -13.26 11.84
C ALA A 48 -8.58 -13.68 13.21
N GLU A 49 -7.28 -13.48 13.44
CA GLU A 49 -6.61 -13.98 14.63
C GLU A 49 -6.62 -12.98 15.80
N CYS A 50 -6.46 -11.68 15.54
CA CYS A 50 -6.24 -10.69 16.60
C CYS A 50 -7.45 -9.79 16.84
N LEU A 51 -8.23 -9.56 15.80
CA LEU A 51 -9.37 -8.66 15.83
C LEU A 51 -10.65 -9.49 16.10
N SER A 52 -10.88 -10.61 15.38
CA SER A 52 -12.03 -11.52 15.59
C SER A 52 -12.20 -12.05 17.00
N THR A 53 -11.10 -12.33 17.69
CA THR A 53 -11.12 -12.93 19.03
C THR A 53 -11.60 -11.97 20.11
N HIS A 54 -11.55 -10.66 19.86
CA HIS A 54 -11.89 -9.64 20.85
C HIS A 54 -13.38 -9.23 20.84
N TRP A 55 -14.18 -9.73 19.89
CA TRP A 55 -15.60 -9.36 19.76
C TRP A 55 -16.56 -10.56 19.81
N SER A 56 -16.12 -11.69 20.37
CA SER A 56 -17.00 -12.81 20.79
C SER A 56 -17.21 -12.82 22.29
#